data_AF-A0A820CB53-F1
#
_entry.id   AF-A0A820CB53-F1
#
_cell.length_a   1.000
_cell.length_b   1.000
_cell.length_c   1.000
_cell.angle_alpha   90.00
_cell.angle_beta   90.00
_cell.angle_gamma   90.00
#
_symmetry.space_group_name_H-M   'P 1'
#
loop_
_entity.id
_entity.type
_entity.pdbx_description
1 polymer ?
#
loop_
_entity_poly.entity_id
_entity_poly.type
_entity_poly.pdbx_seq_one_letter_code
_entity_poly.pdbx_strand_id
1 'polypeptide(L)'
;MSIVLAVSSFLKTLPAYYSLPRSTRNYLCKTNIRPLIFPNLHELNQSCYAEPWQVNAYNKTWELICGIQLYEEFNRAEKMAEKSWTTDPIVTRLFVVILFFSTPLHYHDDSSTPTKILKKKQAIFQAQNAYITLLWKYLTHRYGSVGSIRIYLNLVHVYMKMQEVGYGMYMQLTTQKDLVPTHETLSKLVTLDINDTQ
;
A
#
# COMPACT_ATOMS: atom_id res chain seq x y z
N MET A 1 16.66 -4.58 8.82
CA MET A 1 15.38 -4.37 9.54
C MET A 1 14.25 -4.66 8.55
N SER A 2 13.25 -5.48 8.90
CA SER A 2 12.16 -5.81 7.95
C SER A 2 11.35 -4.56 7.59
N ILE A 3 11.07 -4.34 6.31
CA ILE A 3 10.40 -3.14 5.79
C ILE A 3 8.97 -3.03 6.28
N VAL A 4 8.31 -4.17 6.47
CA VAL A 4 7.02 -4.26 7.13
C VAL A 4 7.09 -3.67 8.55
N LEU A 5 8.21 -3.84 9.26
CA LEU A 5 8.42 -3.24 10.59
C LEU A 5 8.61 -1.72 10.51
N ALA A 6 9.30 -1.21 9.49
CA ALA A 6 9.51 0.24 9.34
C ALA A 6 8.20 0.97 9.02
N VAL A 7 7.41 0.46 8.07
CA VAL A 7 6.08 0.99 7.74
C VAL A 7 5.15 0.85 8.95
N SER A 8 5.14 -0.30 9.61
CA SER A 8 4.34 -0.53 10.83
C SER A 8 4.71 0.47 11.93
N SER A 9 6.00 0.69 12.18
CA SER A 9 6.51 1.67 13.15
C SER A 9 6.06 3.09 12.79
N PHE A 10 6.21 3.50 11.53
CA PHE A 10 5.74 4.80 11.06
C PHE A 10 4.23 4.97 11.26
N LEU A 11 3.42 3.98 10.88
CA LEU A 11 1.96 4.03 11.04
C LEU A 11 1.54 4.10 12.53
N LYS A 12 2.29 3.43 13.41
CA LYS A 12 2.16 3.51 14.86
C LYS A 12 2.56 4.88 15.44
N THR A 13 3.04 5.84 14.65
CA THR A 13 3.21 7.23 15.11
C THR A 13 1.99 8.11 14.84
N LEU A 14 1.02 7.62 14.06
CA LEU A 14 -0.13 8.43 13.62
C LEU A 14 -1.22 8.47 14.70
N PRO A 15 -1.69 9.65 15.13
CA PRO A 15 -2.79 9.74 16.11
C PRO A 15 -4.08 9.04 15.62
N ALA A 16 -4.38 9.18 14.32
CA ALA A 16 -5.53 8.53 13.70
C ALA A 16 -5.47 7.00 13.78
N TYR A 17 -4.27 6.40 13.80
CA TYR A 17 -4.09 4.96 13.95
C TYR A 17 -4.62 4.50 15.32
N TYR A 18 -4.30 5.19 16.41
CA TYR A 18 -4.76 4.80 17.76
C TYR A 18 -6.22 5.11 18.04
N SER A 19 -6.83 6.00 17.26
CA SER A 19 -8.28 6.26 17.36
C SER A 19 -9.14 5.08 16.89
N LEU A 20 -8.56 4.13 16.14
CA LEU A 20 -9.27 2.98 15.60
C LEU A 20 -9.26 1.78 16.57
N PRO A 21 -10.34 0.97 16.59
CA PRO A 21 -10.35 -0.30 17.33
C PRO A 21 -9.20 -1.22 16.90
N ARG A 22 -8.65 -2.01 17.83
CA ARG A 22 -7.53 -2.93 17.55
C ARG A 22 -7.83 -3.86 16.37
N SER A 23 -9.05 -4.40 16.28
CA SER A 23 -9.47 -5.26 15.17
C SER A 23 -9.37 -4.55 13.81
N THR A 24 -9.75 -3.28 13.74
CA THR A 24 -9.64 -2.44 12.54
C THR A 24 -8.19 -2.16 12.18
N ARG A 25 -7.34 -1.84 13.18
CA ARG A 25 -5.89 -1.62 12.94
C ARG A 25 -5.23 -2.87 12.38
N ASN A 26 -5.53 -4.03 12.97
CA ASN A 26 -5.02 -5.32 12.52
C ASN A 26 -5.48 -5.63 11.09
N TYR A 27 -6.74 -5.31 10.78
CA TYR A 27 -7.30 -5.43 9.44
C TYR A 27 -6.53 -4.55 8.45
N LEU A 28 -6.35 -3.25 8.73
CA LEU A 28 -5.62 -2.33 7.84
C LEU A 28 -4.17 -2.79 7.62
N CYS A 29 -3.49 -3.26 8.67
CA CYS A 29 -2.16 -3.83 8.54
C CYS A 29 -2.15 -5.05 7.61
N LYS A 30 -3.14 -5.94 7.71
CA LYS A 30 -3.23 -7.12 6.83
C LYS A 30 -3.50 -6.75 5.37
N THR A 31 -4.43 -5.84 5.12
CA THR A 31 -4.92 -5.57 3.77
C THR A 31 -4.08 -4.54 3.03
N ASN A 32 -3.56 -3.53 3.75
CA ASN A 32 -3.03 -2.32 3.13
C ASN A 32 -1.52 -2.21 3.20
N ILE A 33 -0.83 -3.05 4.01
CA ILE A 33 0.64 -3.12 3.98
C ILE A 33 1.14 -3.64 2.62
N ARG A 34 0.39 -4.54 1.95
CA ARG A 34 0.80 -5.09 0.64
C ARG A 34 0.85 -4.03 -0.48
N PRO A 35 -0.17 -3.17 -0.68
CA PRO A 35 -0.05 -2.00 -1.57
C PRO A 35 1.05 -1.01 -1.19
N LEU A 36 1.48 -0.99 0.08
CA LEU A 36 2.62 -0.19 0.53
C LEU A 36 3.96 -0.85 0.24
N ILE A 37 3.99 -2.07 -0.31
CA ILE A 37 5.22 -2.67 -0.81
C ILE A 37 5.77 -1.84 -1.98
N PHE A 38 4.94 -1.33 -2.89
CA PHE A 38 5.39 -0.59 -4.09
C PHE A 38 6.28 0.63 -3.79
N PRO A 39 5.89 1.56 -2.89
CA PRO A 39 6.77 2.68 -2.49
C PRO A 39 8.09 2.26 -1.85
N ASN A 40 8.09 1.15 -1.11
CA ASN A 40 9.28 0.72 -0.39
C ASN A 40 10.24 -0.12 -1.24
N LEU A 41 9.73 -0.80 -2.26
CA LEU A 41 10.56 -1.49 -3.26
C LEU A 41 11.36 -0.52 -4.10
N HIS A 42 10.72 0.58 -4.46
CA HIS A 42 11.39 1.69 -5.11
C HIS A 42 12.56 2.21 -4.26
N GLU A 43 12.33 2.40 -2.96
CA GLU A 43 13.36 2.87 -2.02
C GLU A 43 14.49 1.84 -1.82
N LEU A 44 14.18 0.54 -1.78
CA LEU A 44 15.18 -0.54 -1.76
C LEU A 44 16.05 -0.54 -3.01
N ASN A 45 15.42 -0.47 -4.19
CA ASN A 45 16.10 -0.48 -5.49
C ASN A 45 16.98 0.76 -5.70
N GLN A 46 16.64 1.89 -5.07
CA GLN A 46 17.44 3.11 -5.08
C GLN A 46 18.45 3.20 -3.93
N SER A 47 18.41 2.29 -2.95
CA SER A 47 19.38 2.30 -1.87
C SER A 47 20.77 1.95 -2.43
N CYS A 48 21.78 2.75 -2.07
CA CYS A 48 23.18 2.53 -2.45
C CYS A 48 23.80 1.23 -1.89
N TYR A 49 23.00 0.42 -1.21
CA TYR A 49 23.39 -0.83 -0.56
C TYR A 49 22.78 -2.07 -1.22
N ALA A 50 21.98 -1.91 -2.27
CA ALA A 50 21.42 -3.06 -2.99
C ALA A 50 22.45 -3.63 -3.97
N GLU A 51 22.90 -4.85 -3.70
CA GLU A 51 23.79 -5.58 -4.59
C GLU A 51 23.02 -6.09 -5.83
N PRO A 52 23.62 -6.13 -7.03
CA PRO A 52 22.92 -6.57 -8.25
C PRO A 52 22.26 -7.95 -8.16
N TRP A 53 22.85 -8.87 -7.41
CA TRP A 53 22.28 -10.20 -7.20
C TRP A 53 21.01 -10.18 -6.36
N GLN A 54 20.87 -9.24 -5.42
CA GLN A 54 19.67 -9.07 -4.60
C GLN A 54 18.50 -8.60 -5.46
N VAL A 55 18.77 -7.61 -6.33
CA VAL A 55 17.79 -7.11 -7.30
C VAL A 55 17.36 -8.22 -8.25
N ASN A 56 18.30 -9.03 -8.77
CA ASN A 56 17.98 -10.15 -9.65
C ASN A 56 17.16 -11.26 -8.95
N ALA A 57 17.58 -11.68 -7.75
CA ALA A 57 16.86 -12.69 -6.98
C ALA A 57 15.43 -12.21 -6.64
N TYR A 58 15.30 -10.93 -6.33
CA TYR A 58 14.03 -10.27 -6.08
C TYR A 58 13.13 -10.27 -7.32
N ASN A 59 13.63 -9.81 -8.48
CA ASN A 59 12.87 -9.77 -9.73
C ASN A 59 12.35 -11.17 -10.10
N LYS A 60 13.23 -12.19 -10.04
CA LYS A 60 12.85 -13.58 -10.29
C LYS A 60 11.81 -14.11 -9.31
N THR A 61 11.86 -13.68 -8.05
CA THR A 61 10.87 -14.07 -7.05
C THR A 61 9.50 -13.50 -7.39
N TRP A 62 9.41 -12.25 -7.85
CA TRP A 62 8.14 -11.66 -8.27
C TRP A 62 7.62 -12.22 -9.59
N GLU A 63 8.49 -12.45 -10.56
CA GLU A 63 8.14 -13.16 -11.79
C GLU A 63 7.56 -14.54 -11.49
N LEU A 64 8.13 -15.27 -10.51
CA LEU A 64 7.61 -16.54 -10.05
C LEU A 64 6.25 -16.40 -9.36
N ILE A 65 6.10 -15.42 -8.45
CA ILE A 65 4.88 -15.23 -7.65
C ILE A 65 3.69 -14.80 -8.50
N CYS A 66 3.88 -13.88 -9.45
CA CYS A 66 2.79 -13.23 -10.16
C CYS A 66 2.77 -13.50 -11.67
N GLY A 67 3.81 -14.14 -12.21
CA GLY A 67 4.00 -14.33 -13.65
C GLY A 67 4.65 -13.12 -14.31
N ILE A 68 5.36 -13.35 -15.41
CA ILE A 68 6.13 -12.33 -16.14
C ILE A 68 5.24 -11.15 -16.58
N GLN A 69 4.06 -11.43 -17.12
CA GLN A 69 3.17 -10.38 -17.64
C GLN A 69 2.70 -9.41 -16.55
N LEU A 70 2.30 -9.93 -15.40
CA LEU A 70 1.84 -9.12 -14.28
C LEU A 70 3.00 -8.40 -13.58
N TYR A 71 4.18 -9.02 -13.59
CA TYR A 71 5.42 -8.39 -13.14
C TYR A 71 5.85 -7.22 -14.03
N GLU A 72 5.65 -7.31 -15.35
CA GLU A 72 5.88 -6.18 -16.25
C GLU A 72 4.92 -5.02 -15.97
N GLU A 73 3.64 -5.30 -15.75
CA GLU A 73 2.66 -4.28 -15.36
C GLU A 73 3.00 -3.65 -14.00
N PHE A 74 3.48 -4.46 -13.05
CA PHE A 74 4.04 -3.99 -11.78
C PHE A 74 5.18 -2.98 -12.02
N ASN A 75 6.17 -3.32 -12.85
CA ASN A 75 7.30 -2.45 -13.16
C ASN A 75 6.87 -1.16 -13.87
N ARG A 76 5.85 -1.22 -14.72
CA ARG A 76 5.28 -0.01 -15.37
C ARG A 76 4.64 0.91 -14.33
N ALA A 77 3.85 0.36 -13.41
CA ALA A 77 3.23 1.13 -12.33
C ALA A 77 4.29 1.76 -11.40
N GLU A 78 5.37 1.04 -11.07
CA GLU A 78 6.48 1.55 -10.27
C GLU A 78 7.20 2.71 -10.98
N LYS A 79 7.53 2.58 -12.28
CA LYS A 79 8.15 3.67 -13.06
C LYS A 79 7.28 4.92 -13.17
N MET A 80 5.96 4.75 -13.23
CA MET A 80 5.02 5.87 -13.18
C MET A 80 5.05 6.57 -11.81
N ALA A 81 5.19 5.78 -10.75
CA ALA A 81 5.24 6.25 -9.38
C ALA A 81 6.56 6.98 -9.05
N GLU A 82 7.70 6.47 -9.52
CA GLU A 82 9.04 7.05 -9.35
C GLU A 82 9.08 8.53 -9.75
N LYS A 83 8.49 8.88 -10.90
CA LYS A 83 8.41 10.28 -11.36
C LYS A 83 7.59 11.19 -10.44
N SER A 84 6.70 10.61 -9.65
CA SER A 84 5.81 11.32 -8.74
C SER A 84 6.35 11.38 -7.30
N TRP A 85 7.10 10.36 -6.87
CA TRP A 85 7.57 10.20 -5.48
C TRP A 85 8.90 10.89 -5.18
N THR A 86 9.77 11.03 -6.18
CA THR A 86 11.14 11.55 -6.02
C THR A 86 11.21 13.07 -5.84
N THR A 87 10.11 13.80 -6.08
CA THR A 87 10.15 15.27 -6.10
C THR A 87 9.79 15.93 -4.78
N ASP A 88 8.97 15.30 -3.94
CA ASP A 88 8.55 15.87 -2.65
C ASP A 88 8.26 14.79 -1.59
N PRO A 89 9.11 14.67 -0.56
CA PRO A 89 8.95 13.64 0.48
C PRO A 89 7.70 13.83 1.34
N ILE A 90 7.16 15.05 1.46
CA ILE A 90 5.93 15.32 2.22
C ILE A 90 4.73 14.75 1.47
N VAL A 91 4.68 14.96 0.15
CA VAL A 91 3.64 14.39 -0.73
C VAL A 91 3.64 12.86 -0.63
N THR A 92 4.82 12.24 -0.74
CA THR A 92 4.97 10.78 -0.66
C THR A 92 4.52 10.24 0.70
N ARG A 93 4.93 10.86 1.82
CA ARG A 93 4.51 10.45 3.17
C ARG A 93 3.00 10.56 3.35
N LEU A 94 2.40 11.69 2.97
CA LEU A 94 0.95 11.88 3.07
C LEU A 94 0.20 10.88 2.21
N PHE A 95 0.70 10.62 1.00
CA PHE A 95 0.10 9.64 0.10
C PHE A 95 0.16 8.22 0.68
N VAL A 96 1.30 7.78 1.22
CA VAL A 96 1.42 6.50 1.93
C VAL A 96 0.41 6.38 3.07
N VAL A 97 0.20 7.44 3.86
CA VAL A 97 -0.83 7.44 4.92
C VAL A 97 -2.24 7.33 4.34
N ILE A 98 -2.55 8.06 3.28
CA ILE A 98 -3.85 7.96 2.58
C ILE A 98 -4.07 6.52 2.10
N LEU A 99 -3.06 5.93 1.45
CA LEU A 99 -3.10 4.55 0.97
C LEU A 99 -3.30 3.53 2.10
N PHE A 100 -2.69 3.76 3.26
CA PHE A 100 -2.89 2.89 4.41
C PHE A 100 -4.35 2.88 4.89
N PHE A 101 -5.04 4.02 4.84
CA PHE A 101 -6.46 4.11 5.17
C PHE A 101 -7.39 3.82 3.99
N SER A 102 -6.87 3.68 2.77
CA SER A 102 -7.65 3.26 1.61
C SER A 102 -8.02 1.78 1.73
N THR A 103 -9.31 1.45 1.67
CA THR A 103 -9.73 0.04 1.58
C THR A 103 -9.57 -0.46 0.13
N PRO A 104 -8.96 -1.63 -0.12
CA PRO A 104 -8.91 -2.20 -1.45
C PRO A 104 -10.34 -2.50 -1.93
N LEU A 105 -10.57 -2.40 -3.24
CA LEU A 105 -11.86 -2.69 -3.88
C LEU A 105 -12.27 -4.17 -3.76
N HIS A 106 -11.33 -5.07 -3.45
CA HIS A 106 -11.56 -6.51 -3.38
C HIS A 106 -11.93 -6.96 -1.97
N TYR A 107 -13.11 -6.52 -1.55
CA TYR A 107 -13.78 -7.09 -0.39
C TYR A 107 -14.72 -8.20 -0.88
N HIS A 108 -14.23 -9.44 -0.87
CA HIS A 108 -15.06 -10.63 -1.12
C HIS A 108 -15.85 -11.11 0.11
N ASP A 109 -15.65 -10.45 1.26
CA ASP A 109 -16.31 -10.79 2.54
C ASP A 109 -17.55 -9.91 2.84
N ASP A 110 -18.07 -9.17 1.87
CA ASP A 110 -19.25 -8.34 2.10
C ASP A 110 -20.51 -9.21 2.12
N SER A 111 -20.97 -9.46 3.35
CA SER A 111 -22.36 -9.78 3.66
C SER A 111 -23.32 -8.92 2.83
N SER A 112 -24.49 -9.47 2.50
CA SER A 112 -25.52 -8.96 1.58
C SER A 112 -26.09 -7.53 1.81
N THR A 113 -25.55 -6.71 2.73
CA THR A 113 -26.05 -5.36 3.01
C THR A 113 -24.95 -4.28 3.16
N PRO A 114 -24.79 -3.37 2.18
CA PRO A 114 -23.76 -2.31 2.17
C PRO A 114 -23.79 -1.34 3.37
N THR A 115 -24.96 -1.09 3.95
CA THR A 115 -25.18 -0.03 4.95
C THR A 115 -24.53 -0.31 6.32
N LYS A 116 -24.47 -1.57 6.76
CA LYS A 116 -23.81 -1.95 8.02
C LYS A 116 -22.29 -1.88 7.91
N ILE A 117 -21.76 -2.17 6.73
CA ILE A 117 -20.33 -2.11 6.41
C ILE A 117 -19.84 -0.67 6.38
N LEU A 118 -20.61 0.24 5.76
CA LEU A 118 -20.28 1.68 5.69
C LEU A 118 -20.20 2.32 7.09
N LYS A 119 -21.13 2.00 8.00
CA LYS A 119 -21.09 2.51 9.40
C LYS A 119 -19.85 2.01 10.15
N LYS A 120 -19.46 0.75 9.98
CA LYS A 120 -18.24 0.19 10.60
C LYS A 120 -16.95 0.81 10.06
N LYS A 121 -16.95 1.27 8.80
CA LYS A 121 -15.78 1.87 8.13
C LYS A 121 -15.72 3.40 8.24
N GLN A 122 -16.72 4.05 8.84
CA GLN A 122 -16.82 5.51 8.91
C GLN A 122 -15.57 6.17 9.50
N ALA A 123 -15.03 5.62 10.59
CA ALA A 123 -13.81 6.17 11.22
C ALA A 123 -12.58 6.08 10.30
N ILE A 124 -12.50 5.04 9.46
CA ILE A 124 -11.42 4.88 8.48
C ILE A 124 -11.53 5.96 7.41
N PHE A 125 -12.72 6.17 6.85
CA PHE A 125 -12.95 7.22 5.85
C PHE A 125 -12.73 8.62 6.42
N GLN A 126 -13.10 8.87 7.68
CA GLN A 126 -12.80 10.13 8.35
C GLN A 126 -11.30 10.37 8.49
N ALA A 127 -10.54 9.36 8.92
CA ALA A 127 -9.08 9.43 8.97
C ALA A 127 -8.49 9.70 7.57
N GLN A 128 -8.91 8.93 6.56
CA GLN A 128 -8.46 9.09 5.18
C GLN A 128 -8.72 10.50 4.65
N ASN A 129 -9.94 11.02 4.84
CA ASN A 129 -10.34 12.36 4.38
C ASN A 129 -9.54 13.48 5.07
N ALA A 130 -9.17 13.31 6.34
CA ALA A 130 -8.32 14.27 7.03
C ALA A 130 -6.95 14.38 6.34
N TYR A 131 -6.35 13.26 5.95
CA TYR A 131 -5.07 13.25 5.24
C TYR A 131 -5.17 13.68 3.78
N ILE A 132 -6.27 13.36 3.06
CA ILE A 132 -6.54 13.89 1.71
C ILE A 132 -6.65 15.41 1.76
N THR A 133 -7.38 15.95 2.74
CA THR A 133 -7.54 17.40 2.93
C THR A 133 -6.19 18.05 3.22
N LEU A 134 -5.37 17.43 4.06
CA LEU A 134 -4.02 17.92 4.38
C LEU A 134 -3.13 17.92 3.13
N LEU A 135 -3.13 16.84 2.35
CA LEU A 135 -2.40 16.76 1.09
C LEU A 135 -2.86 17.83 0.11
N TRP A 136 -4.17 18.02 -0.06
CA TRP A 136 -4.71 19.03 -0.97
C TRP A 136 -4.30 20.45 -0.57
N LYS A 137 -4.39 20.79 0.72
CA LYS A 137 -3.93 22.08 1.25
C LYS A 137 -2.44 22.30 0.99
N TYR A 138 -1.63 21.27 1.27
CA TYR A 138 -0.19 21.32 1.03
C TYR A 138 0.13 21.54 -0.46
N LEU A 139 -0.48 20.75 -1.34
CA LEU A 139 -0.27 20.87 -2.79
C LEU A 139 -0.67 22.27 -3.28
N THR A 140 -1.84 22.76 -2.87
CA THR A 140 -2.37 24.06 -3.31
C THR A 140 -1.45 25.20 -2.87
N HIS A 141 -0.95 25.13 -1.64
CA HIS A 141 0.00 26.11 -1.11
C HIS A 141 1.35 26.06 -1.82
N ARG A 142 1.87 24.87 -2.13
CA ARG A 142 3.23 24.69 -2.68
C ARG A 142 3.32 24.84 -4.20
N TYR A 143 2.31 24.37 -4.93
CA TYR A 143 2.34 24.22 -6.40
C TYR A 143 1.24 25.02 -7.12
N GLY A 144 0.37 25.72 -6.39
CA GLY A 144 -0.80 26.39 -6.95
C GLY A 144 -1.86 25.42 -7.45
N SER A 145 -3.01 25.96 -7.88
CA SER A 145 -4.19 25.14 -8.24
C SER A 145 -3.92 24.15 -9.37
N VAL A 146 -3.37 24.61 -10.50
CA VAL A 146 -3.12 23.77 -11.68
C VAL A 146 -2.08 22.68 -11.38
N GLY A 147 -0.99 23.03 -10.69
CA GLY A 147 0.04 22.07 -10.29
C GLY A 147 -0.51 21.00 -9.36
N SER A 148 -1.37 21.39 -8.41
CA SER A 148 -2.02 20.49 -7.46
C SER A 148 -2.92 19.47 -8.14
N ILE A 149 -3.77 19.91 -9.06
CA ILE A 149 -4.66 19.03 -9.83
C ILE A 149 -3.82 17.99 -10.58
N ARG A 150 -2.76 18.43 -11.27
CA ARG A 150 -1.88 17.53 -12.04
C ARG A 150 -1.22 16.50 -11.15
N ILE A 151 -0.63 16.92 -10.04
CA ILE A 151 0.03 16.01 -9.08
C ILE A 151 -0.99 15.03 -8.50
N TYR A 152 -2.14 15.52 -8.05
CA TYR A 152 -3.17 14.69 -7.44
C TYR A 152 -3.74 13.66 -8.42
N LEU A 153 -4.01 14.04 -9.67
CA LEU A 153 -4.46 13.10 -10.71
C LEU A 153 -3.41 12.03 -11.00
N ASN A 154 -2.13 12.39 -11.04
CA ASN A 154 -1.05 11.42 -11.22
C ASN A 154 -0.99 10.43 -10.05
N LEU A 155 -1.11 10.92 -8.81
CA LEU A 155 -1.15 10.06 -7.62
C LEU A 155 -2.33 9.08 -7.67
N VAL A 156 -3.53 9.56 -8.00
CA VAL A 156 -4.73 8.71 -8.15
C VAL A 156 -4.54 7.68 -9.26
N HIS A 157 -3.99 8.07 -10.40
CA HIS A 157 -3.73 7.16 -11.51
C HIS A 157 -2.75 6.04 -11.10
N VAL A 158 -1.65 6.39 -10.45
CA VAL A 158 -0.68 5.43 -9.90
C VAL A 158 -1.36 4.47 -8.92
N TYR A 159 -2.20 4.98 -8.01
CA TYR A 159 -2.94 4.15 -7.07
C TYR A 159 -3.87 3.15 -7.77
N MET A 160 -4.65 3.61 -8.76
CA MET A 160 -5.58 2.74 -9.49
C MET A 160 -4.82 1.61 -10.21
N LYS A 161 -3.65 1.92 -10.78
CA LYS A 161 -2.79 0.90 -11.40
C LYS A 161 -2.21 -0.08 -10.39
N MET A 162 -1.79 0.40 -9.22
CA MET A 162 -1.34 -0.49 -8.14
C MET A 162 -2.46 -1.40 -7.61
N GLN A 163 -3.70 -0.92 -7.57
CA GLN A 163 -4.86 -1.76 -7.20
C GLN A 163 -5.11 -2.84 -8.24
N GLU A 164 -5.08 -2.49 -9.53
CA GLU A 164 -5.25 -3.44 -10.64
C GLU A 164 -4.18 -4.55 -10.58
N VAL A 165 -2.90 -4.17 -10.43
CA VAL A 165 -1.79 -5.12 -10.30
C VAL A 165 -1.93 -5.95 -9.02
N GLY A 166 -2.22 -5.30 -7.89
CA GLY A 166 -2.39 -5.98 -6.59
C GLY A 166 -3.51 -7.01 -6.60
N TYR A 167 -4.60 -6.73 -7.32
CA TYR A 167 -5.68 -7.68 -7.54
C TYR A 167 -5.24 -8.86 -8.40
N GLY A 168 -4.56 -8.59 -9.52
CA GLY A 168 -3.99 -9.64 -10.35
C GLY A 168 -3.09 -10.57 -9.55
N MET A 169 -2.26 -10.01 -8.67
CA MET A 169 -1.34 -10.77 -7.81
C MET A 169 -2.11 -11.64 -6.81
N TYR A 170 -3.15 -11.07 -6.20
CA TYR A 170 -4.04 -11.79 -5.30
C TYR A 170 -4.73 -12.98 -6.00
N MET A 171 -5.24 -12.77 -7.21
CA MET A 171 -5.89 -13.83 -8.00
C MET A 171 -4.90 -14.94 -8.37
N GLN A 172 -3.66 -14.59 -8.76
CA GLN A 172 -2.61 -15.60 -9.04
C GLN A 172 -2.27 -16.42 -7.79
N LEU A 173 -2.04 -15.76 -6.65
CA LEU A 173 -1.69 -16.42 -5.38
C LEU A 173 -2.78 -17.36 -4.87
N THR A 174 -4.05 -17.07 -5.13
CA THR A 174 -5.20 -17.86 -4.64
C THR A 174 -5.59 -19.00 -5.58
N THR A 175 -5.28 -18.87 -6.88
CA THR A 175 -5.64 -19.88 -7.88
C THR A 175 -4.51 -20.87 -8.18
N GLN A 176 -3.24 -20.48 -8.01
CA GLN A 176 -2.11 -21.38 -8.16
C GLN A 176 -1.90 -22.21 -6.89
N LYS A 177 -2.17 -23.51 -6.97
CA LYS A 177 -2.06 -24.47 -5.85
C LYS A 177 -0.69 -24.45 -5.17
N ASP A 178 0.38 -24.25 -5.94
CA ASP A 178 1.76 -24.29 -5.44
C ASP A 178 2.15 -23.05 -4.61
N LEU A 179 1.39 -21.96 -4.73
CA LEU A 179 1.64 -20.70 -4.03
C LEU A 179 0.78 -20.52 -2.77
N VAL A 180 -0.18 -21.41 -2.53
CA VAL A 180 -1.06 -21.38 -1.35
C VAL A 180 -0.25 -21.46 -0.04
N PRO A 181 0.74 -22.36 0.13
CA PRO A 181 1.53 -22.41 1.37
C PRO A 181 2.35 -21.13 1.62
N THR A 182 2.86 -20.52 0.55
CA THR A 182 3.59 -19.24 0.60
C THR A 182 2.66 -18.10 1.02
N HIS A 183 1.44 -18.06 0.46
CA HIS A 183 0.42 -17.09 0.85
C HIS A 183 0.02 -17.21 2.32
N GLU A 184 -0.16 -18.44 2.83
CA GLU A 184 -0.47 -18.69 4.24
C GLU A 184 0.67 -18.25 5.16
N THR A 185 1.92 -18.53 4.80
CA THR A 185 3.11 -18.15 5.57
C THR A 185 3.27 -16.63 5.63
N LEU A 186 3.16 -15.93 4.50
CA LEU A 186 3.21 -14.47 4.46
C LEU A 186 2.09 -13.84 5.28
N SER A 187 0.88 -14.41 5.22
CA SER A 187 -0.26 -13.92 5.99
C SER A 187 -0.05 -14.09 7.49
N LYS A 188 0.57 -15.19 7.93
CA LYS A 188 0.96 -15.43 9.33
C LYS A 188 2.04 -14.47 9.81
N LEU A 189 3.07 -14.19 9.00
CA LEU A 189 4.15 -13.26 9.35
C LEU A 189 3.64 -11.83 9.57
N VAL A 190 2.72 -11.36 8.74
CA VAL A 190 2.07 -10.05 8.91
C VAL A 190 1.25 -9.99 10.22
N THR A 191 0.83 -11.13 10.76
CA THR A 191 0.05 -11.19 12.02
C THR A 191 0.86 -11.38 13.29
N LEU A 192 2.07 -11.95 13.22
CA LEU A 192 2.88 -12.24 14.40
C LEU A 192 3.36 -10.93 15.09
N ASP A 193 3.78 -9.93 14.31
CA ASP A 193 4.17 -8.60 14.81
C ASP A 193 3.04 -7.79 15.51
N ILE A 194 1.80 -8.27 15.42
CA ILE A 194 0.61 -7.61 15.98
C ILE A 194 0.28 -8.17 17.39
N ASN A 195 0.80 -9.35 17.73
CA ASN A 195 0.49 -10.04 18.98
C ASN A 195 1.57 -9.87 20.06
N ASP A 196 2.82 -9.57 19.68
CA ASP A 196 3.97 -9.56 20.61
C ASP A 196 4.21 -8.24 21.38
N THR A 197 3.20 -7.37 21.47
CA THR A 197 3.21 -6.21 22.39
C THR A 197 2.02 -6.30 23.33
N GLN A 198 2.17 -7.13 24.36
CA GLN A 198 1.43 -7.03 25.63
C GLN A 198 2.29 -6.28 26.63
#